data_AF-A0A6J6HJV4-F1
#
_entry.id   AF-A0A6J6HJV4-F1
#
_cell.length_a   1.000
_cell.length_b   1.000
_cell.length_c   1.000
_cell.angle_alpha   90.00
_cell.angle_beta   90.00
_cell.angle_gamma   90.00
#
_symmetry.space_group_name_H-M   'P 1'
#
loop_
_entity.id
_entity.type
_entity.pdbx_description
1 polymer ?
#
loop_
_entity_poly.entity_id
_entity_poly.type
_entity_poly.pdbx_seq_one_letter_code
_entity_poly.pdbx_strand_id
1 'polypeptide(L)'
;MEWIKKVLSKLPHPVRWVLTIVIGSLMIIGGLLGLVLPVIPGWVLIFLGIAILALELEWARELNKQGQQGLERIVAKLKSIFKRKK
;
A
#
# COMPACT_ATOMS: atom_id res chain seq x y z
N MET A 1 -12.34 -13.33 5.06
CA MET A 1 -12.59 -12.31 4.02
C MET A 1 -14.07 -12.18 3.60
N GLU A 2 -14.95 -13.11 3.99
CA GLU A 2 -16.35 -13.11 3.53
C GLU A 2 -17.24 -12.06 4.22
N TRP A 3 -16.91 -11.70 5.46
CA TRP A 3 -17.66 -10.68 6.21
C TRP A 3 -17.53 -9.29 5.58
N ILE A 4 -16.35 -8.96 5.04
CA ILE A 4 -16.09 -7.71 4.30
C ILE A 4 -16.90 -7.69 3.00
N LYS A 5 -16.98 -8.82 2.30
CA LYS A 5 -17.75 -8.94 1.05
C LYS A 5 -19.25 -8.71 1.27
N LYS A 6 -19.82 -9.20 2.38
CA LYS A 6 -21.25 -8.99 2.73
C LYS A 6 -21.57 -7.54 3.09
N VAL A 7 -20.64 -6.81 3.69
CA VAL A 7 -20.80 -5.38 3.99
C VAL A 7 -20.64 -4.54 2.72
N LEU A 8 -19.68 -4.89 1.85
CA LEU A 8 -19.45 -4.20 0.58
C LEU A 8 -20.55 -4.43 -0.46
N SER A 9 -21.21 -5.59 -0.46
CA SER A 9 -22.25 -5.91 -1.46
C SER A 9 -23.56 -5.11 -1.27
N LYS A 10 -23.72 -4.42 -0.14
CA LYS A 10 -24.87 -3.56 0.13
C LYS A 10 -24.65 -2.09 -0.26
N LEU A 11 -23.46 -1.73 -0.74
CA LEU A 11 -23.10 -0.33 -1.00
C LEU A 11 -23.09 -0.02 -2.51
N PRO A 12 -23.65 1.13 -2.93
CA PRO A 12 -23.56 1.60 -4.30
C PRO A 12 -22.11 1.79 -4.72
N HIS A 13 -21.78 1.45 -5.97
CA HIS A 13 -20.45 1.60 -6.57
C HIS A 13 -19.73 2.92 -6.25
N PRO A 14 -20.36 4.12 -6.32
CA PRO A 14 -19.68 5.37 -5.99
C PRO A 14 -19.30 5.50 -4.51
N VAL A 15 -20.09 4.92 -3.59
CA VAL A 15 -19.81 5.00 -2.14
C VAL A 15 -18.58 4.19 -1.79
N ARG A 16 -18.43 3.00 -2.37
CA ARG A 16 -17.24 2.16 -2.16
C ARG A 16 -15.97 2.82 -2.68
N TRP A 17 -16.06 3.50 -3.83
CA TRP A 17 -14.96 4.25 -4.42
C TRP A 17 -14.52 5.42 -3.51
N VAL A 18 -15.47 6.25 -3.07
CA VAL A 18 -15.18 7.37 -2.16
C VAL A 18 -14.59 6.87 -0.84
N LEU A 19 -15.18 5.82 -0.25
CA LEU A 19 -14.71 5.27 1.02
C LEU A 19 -13.26 4.75 0.90
N THR A 20 -12.95 4.05 -0.18
CA THR A 20 -11.60 3.53 -0.45
C THR A 20 -10.60 4.67 -0.61
N ILE A 21 -10.98 5.73 -1.33
CA ILE A 21 -10.14 6.93 -1.50
C ILE A 21 -9.89 7.62 -0.16
N VAL A 22 -10.94 7.85 0.62
CA VAL A 22 -10.84 8.56 1.90
C VAL A 22 -9.98 7.78 2.87
N ILE A 23 -10.25 6.48 3.07
CA ILE A 23 -9.49 5.64 3.99
C ILE A 23 -8.03 5.52 3.53
N GLY A 24 -7.80 5.23 2.25
CA GLY A 24 -6.46 5.10 1.70
C GLY A 24 -5.64 6.38 1.82
N SER A 25 -6.25 7.53 1.54
CA SER A 25 -5.59 8.85 1.66
C SER A 25 -5.28 9.20 3.12
N LEU A 26 -6.22 8.96 4.04
CA LEU A 26 -6.00 9.18 5.48
C LEU A 26 -4.84 8.32 6.01
N MET A 27 -4.70 7.08 5.54
CA MET A 27 -3.57 6.23 5.94
C MET A 27 -2.23 6.69 5.38
N ILE A 28 -2.20 7.20 4.14
CA ILE A 28 -0.98 7.78 3.57
C ILE A 28 -0.58 9.04 4.34
N ILE A 29 -1.54 9.93 4.64
CA ILE A 29 -1.30 11.14 5.43
C ILE A 29 -0.82 10.78 6.84
N GLY A 30 -1.50 9.85 7.51
CA GLY A 30 -1.07 9.34 8.82
C GLY A 30 0.33 8.72 8.76
N GLY A 31 0.67 8.04 7.67
CA GLY A 31 1.99 7.46 7.47
C GLY A 31 3.07 8.51 7.25
N LEU A 32 2.78 9.57 6.51
CA LEU A 32 3.65 10.73 6.36
C LEU A 32 3.86 11.44 7.70
N LEU A 33 2.80 11.62 8.50
CA LEU A 33 2.91 12.16 9.86
C LEU A 33 3.74 11.25 10.78
N GLY A 34 3.62 9.93 10.63
CA GLY A 34 4.45 8.95 11.34
C GLY A 34 5.92 8.94 10.92
N LEU A 35 6.28 9.52 9.78
CA LEU A 35 7.69 9.77 9.45
C LEU A 35 8.25 10.97 10.24
N VAL A 36 7.41 11.97 10.52
CA VAL A 36 7.78 13.17 11.30
C VAL A 36 7.79 12.88 12.79
N LEU A 37 6.80 12.13 13.28
CA LEU A 37 6.70 11.67 14.66
C LEU A 37 7.21 10.22 14.70
N PRO A 38 8.44 9.94 15.15
CA PRO A 38 9.08 8.61 15.04
C PRO A 38 8.48 7.53 15.98
N VAL A 39 7.17 7.56 16.20
CA VAL A 39 6.40 6.64 17.05
C VAL A 39 6.05 5.34 16.29
N ILE A 40 5.87 5.41 14.97
CA ILE A 40 5.49 4.27 14.11
C ILE A 40 6.31 4.36 12.82
N PRO A 41 6.82 3.25 12.24
CA PRO A 41 7.45 3.26 10.92
C PRO A 41 6.44 3.68 9.84
N GLY A 42 6.38 4.99 9.57
CA GLY A 42 5.38 5.62 8.71
C GLY A 42 5.32 5.08 7.28
N TRP A 43 6.44 4.55 6.77
CA TRP A 43 6.47 3.89 5.45
C TRP A 43 5.51 2.70 5.36
N VAL A 44 5.32 1.94 6.44
CA VAL A 44 4.41 0.77 6.44
C VAL A 44 2.98 1.22 6.21
N LEU A 45 2.59 2.32 6.86
CA LEU A 45 1.25 2.86 6.75
C LEU A 45 0.99 3.47 5.37
N ILE A 46 2.02 4.06 4.74
CA ILE A 46 1.96 4.53 3.36
C ILE A 46 1.72 3.37 2.38
N PHE A 47 2.50 2.28 2.47
CA PHE A 47 2.30 1.11 1.62
C PHE A 47 0.91 0.48 1.84
N LEU A 48 0.45 0.44 3.09
CA LEU A 48 -0.87 -0.09 3.41
C LEU A 48 -2.00 0.79 2.88
N GLY A 49 -1.86 2.12 2.94
CA GLY A 49 -2.80 3.06 2.34
C GLY A 49 -2.88 2.93 0.82
N ILE A 50 -1.74 2.77 0.14
CA ILE A 50 -1.68 2.50 -1.31
C ILE A 50 -2.31 1.14 -1.64
N ALA A 51 -2.10 0.10 -0.82
CA ALA A 51 -2.74 -1.21 -0.99
C ALA A 51 -4.27 -1.14 -0.88
N ILE A 52 -4.80 -0.28 -0.03
CA ILE A 52 -6.24 -0.03 0.07
C ILE A 52 -6.73 0.73 -1.18
N LEU A 53 -6.02 1.77 -1.62
CA LEU A 53 -6.34 2.49 -2.86
C LEU A 53 -6.35 1.55 -4.09
N ALA A 54 -5.46 0.57 -4.11
CA ALA A 54 -5.37 -0.44 -5.15
C ALA A 54 -6.60 -1.36 -5.22
N LEU A 55 -7.51 -1.34 -4.26
CA LEU A 55 -8.75 -2.12 -4.35
C LEU A 55 -9.70 -1.56 -5.43
N GLU A 56 -9.76 -0.24 -5.60
CA GLU A 56 -10.68 0.42 -6.55
C GLU A 56 -9.96 1.19 -7.66
N LEU A 57 -8.68 1.55 -7.48
CA LEU A 57 -7.92 2.37 -8.43
C LEU A 57 -6.86 1.55 -9.16
N GLU A 58 -6.95 1.53 -10.49
CA GLU A 58 -6.02 0.81 -11.34
C GLU A 58 -4.59 1.35 -11.25
N TRP A 59 -4.42 2.68 -11.15
CA TRP A 59 -3.11 3.30 -10.99
C TRP A 59 -2.41 2.86 -9.69
N ALA A 60 -3.16 2.67 -8.60
CA ALA A 60 -2.61 2.24 -7.33
C ALA A 60 -2.20 0.75 -7.36
N ARG A 61 -2.93 -0.08 -8.12
CA ARG A 61 -2.52 -1.46 -8.41
C ARG A 61 -1.20 -1.50 -9.16
N GLU A 62 -1.07 -0.66 -10.18
CA GLU A 62 0.13 -0.60 -10.99
C GLU A 62 1.33 -0.09 -10.18
N LEU A 63 1.12 0.92 -9.31
CA LEU A 63 2.13 1.42 -8.40
C LEU A 63 2.63 0.35 -7.42
N ASN A 64 1.74 -0.50 -6.89
CA ASN A 64 2.13 -1.64 -6.06
C ASN A 64 2.95 -2.69 -6.82
N LYS A 65 2.58 -2.99 -8.07
CA LYS A 65 3.36 -3.90 -8.93
C LYS A 65 4.75 -3.35 -9.22
N GLN A 66 4.85 -2.05 -9.56
CA GLN A 66 6.12 -1.38 -9.78
C GLN A 66 6.97 -1.37 -8.51
N GLY A 67 6.35 -1.15 -7.34
CA GLY A 67 7.00 -1.24 -6.04
C GLY A 67 7.61 -2.63 -5.79
N GLN A 68 6.84 -3.70 -6.01
CA GLN A 68 7.32 -5.08 -5.88
C GLN A 68 8.50 -5.38 -6.82
N GLN A 69 8.41 -4.96 -8.08
CA GLN A 69 9.52 -5.12 -9.04
C GLN A 69 10.77 -4.32 -8.62
N GLY A 70 10.59 -3.12 -8.07
CA GLY A 70 11.67 -2.31 -7.52
C GLY A 70 12.34 -3.01 -6.33
N LEU A 71 11.56 -3.54 -5.41
CA LEU A 71 12.01 -4.35 -4.27
C LEU A 71 12.79 -5.58 -4.73
N GLU A 72 12.26 -6.35 -5.68
CA GLU A 72 12.96 -7.53 -6.23
C GLU A 72 14.31 -7.17 -6.85
N ARG A 73 14.39 -6.06 -7.60
CA ARG A 73 15.66 -5.58 -8.18
C ARG A 73 16.66 -5.16 -7.11
N ILE A 74 16.20 -4.47 -6.06
CA ILE A 74 17.05 -4.06 -4.93
C ILE A 74 17.54 -5.30 -4.17
N VAL A 75 16.65 -6.23 -3.83
CA VAL A 75 16.98 -7.48 -3.14
C VAL A 75 17.93 -8.33 -4.00
N ALA A 76 17.72 -8.43 -5.31
CA ALA A 76 18.61 -9.14 -6.22
C ALA A 76 20.01 -8.52 -6.26
N LYS A 77 20.11 -7.19 -6.31
CA LYS A 77 21.40 -6.47 -6.21
C LYS A 77 22.06 -6.66 -4.84
N LEU A 78 21.31 -6.57 -3.74
CA LEU A 78 21.83 -6.82 -2.40
C LEU A 78 22.35 -8.26 -2.26
N LYS A 79 21.60 -9.24 -2.79
CA LYS A 79 21.99 -10.65 -2.78
C LYS A 79 23.25 -10.91 -3.59
N SER A 80 23.41 -10.26 -4.75
CA SER A 80 24.63 -10.42 -5.56
C SER A 80 25.86 -9.77 -4.91
N ILE A 81 25.69 -8.61 -4.25
CA ILE A 81 26.76 -7.97 -3.46
C ILE A 81 27.16 -8.85 -2.27
N PHE A 82 26.19 -9.40 -1.54
CA PHE A 82 26.45 -10.27 -0.38
C PHE A 82 27.13 -11.59 -0.79
N LYS A 83 26.74 -12.17 -1.94
CA LYS A 83 27.35 -13.40 -2.48
C LYS A 83 28.77 -13.18 -3.02
N ARG A 84 29.16 -11.95 -3.34
CA ARG A 84 30.53 -11.60 -3.80
C ARG A 84 31.51 -11.38 -2.65
N LYS A 85 31.00 -11.19 -1.42
CA LYS A 85 31.80 -10.90 -0.21
C LYS A 85 32.06 -12.14 0.68
N LYS A 86 31.52 -13.30 0.31
CA LYS A 86 31.71 -14.59 0.99
C LYS A 86 32.38 -15.55 0.02
#